data_AF-A0A7Y6XIZ5-F1
#
_entry.id   AF-A0A7Y6XIZ5-F1
#
_cell.length_a   1.000
_cell.length_b   1.000
_cell.length_c   1.000
_cell.angle_alpha   90.00
_cell.angle_beta   90.00
_cell.angle_gamma   90.00
#
_symmetry.space_group_name_H-M   'P 1'
#
loop_
_entity.id
_entity.type
_entity.pdbx_description
1 polymer ?
#
loop_
_entity_poly.entity_id
_entity_poly.type
_entity_poly.pdbx_seq_one_letter_code
_entity_poly.pdbx_strand_id
1 'polypeptide(L)'
;MARSFSMRGVQGAADRAVQHARTWLLETEPGSRVHDVQSDPRFQHRGVDLLWELPTGEVRGIEVKGDRNATRRRYFFELVSNLEKDTPGCFLYSGADLLVYVFLSQGELHVLPLKAVRDWFLPRAKEYTLKHAFTQTGAIRYTTVGAVVPTRDVVEGVPRVLKIPLKRSTPLATQEVVAPEVGVASPESPPAVMTQGGGEVSAEQATPRAPEVASSPKKKARRKQPARQAQSTGSNTAE
;
A
#
# COMPACT_ATOMS: atom_id res chain seq x y z
N MET A 1 7.38 -28.14 -10.72
CA MET A 1 6.83 -27.05 -11.57
C MET A 1 6.72 -25.78 -10.74
N ALA A 2 7.58 -24.79 -11.01
CA ALA A 2 7.54 -23.50 -10.33
C ALA A 2 6.47 -22.62 -10.98
N ARG A 3 5.44 -22.22 -10.22
CA ARG A 3 4.45 -21.23 -10.68
C ARG A 3 5.10 -19.85 -10.63
N SER A 4 5.30 -19.24 -11.79
CA SER A 4 5.71 -17.84 -11.90
C SER A 4 4.53 -16.94 -11.55
N PHE A 5 4.67 -16.13 -10.50
CA PHE A 5 3.71 -15.08 -10.20
C PHE A 5 4.02 -13.87 -11.08
N SER A 6 3.12 -13.56 -12.01
CA SER A 6 3.19 -12.36 -12.85
C SER A 6 2.86 -11.11 -12.02
N MET A 7 3.67 -10.05 -12.16
CA MET A 7 3.42 -8.72 -11.57
C MET A 7 2.07 -8.14 -11.98
N ARG A 8 1.53 -8.54 -13.14
CA ARG A 8 0.19 -8.18 -13.64
C ARG A 8 -0.92 -8.67 -12.70
N GLY A 9 -0.64 -9.71 -11.92
CA GLY A 9 -1.51 -10.20 -10.86
C GLY A 9 -1.55 -9.24 -9.66
N VAL A 10 -0.41 -8.87 -9.08
CA VAL A 10 -0.37 -8.11 -7.81
C VAL A 10 -0.80 -6.65 -8.00
N GLN A 11 -0.39 -6.00 -9.09
CA GLN A 11 -0.83 -4.63 -9.43
C GLN A 11 -2.36 -4.56 -9.50
N GLY A 12 -2.99 -5.50 -10.22
CA GLY A 12 -4.45 -5.56 -10.33
C GLY A 12 -5.18 -5.94 -9.04
N ALA A 13 -4.49 -6.32 -7.95
CA ALA A 13 -5.15 -6.53 -6.66
C ALA A 13 -5.30 -5.21 -5.89
N ALA A 14 -4.20 -4.47 -5.77
CA ALA A 14 -4.16 -3.18 -5.10
C ALA A 14 -5.08 -2.19 -5.82
N ASP A 15 -4.98 -2.09 -7.15
CA ASP A 15 -5.79 -1.18 -7.96
C ASP A 15 -7.29 -1.48 -7.81
N ARG A 16 -7.68 -2.76 -7.81
CA ARG A 16 -9.08 -3.16 -7.58
C ARG A 16 -9.56 -2.84 -6.17
N ALA A 17 -8.71 -3.05 -5.16
CA ALA A 17 -9.05 -2.70 -3.78
C ALA A 17 -9.28 -1.19 -3.65
N VAL A 18 -8.42 -0.38 -4.26
CA VAL A 18 -8.57 1.08 -4.32
C VAL A 18 -9.85 1.46 -5.04
N GLN A 19 -10.15 0.84 -6.19
CA GLN A 19 -11.41 1.11 -6.91
C GLN A 19 -12.64 0.81 -6.05
N HIS A 20 -12.68 -0.35 -5.37
CA HIS A 20 -13.78 -0.68 -4.46
C HIS A 20 -13.90 0.30 -3.29
N ALA A 21 -12.77 0.71 -2.70
CA ALA A 21 -12.74 1.72 -1.66
C ALA A 21 -13.32 3.05 -2.16
N ARG A 22 -12.85 3.54 -3.31
CA ARG A 22 -13.33 4.79 -3.93
C ARG A 22 -14.83 4.76 -4.21
N THR A 23 -15.33 3.67 -4.79
CA THR A 23 -16.76 3.49 -5.04
C THR A 23 -17.55 3.57 -3.73
N TRP A 24 -17.12 2.83 -2.70
CA TRP A 24 -17.80 2.85 -1.41
C TRP A 24 -17.81 4.24 -0.76
N LEU A 25 -16.67 4.96 -0.78
CA LEU A 25 -16.56 6.31 -0.22
C LEU A 25 -17.54 7.29 -0.88
N LEU A 26 -17.59 7.29 -2.22
CA LEU A 26 -18.48 8.16 -3.00
C LEU A 26 -19.97 7.82 -2.84
N GLU A 27 -20.29 6.52 -2.73
CA GLU A 27 -21.67 6.07 -2.49
C GLU A 27 -22.13 6.38 -1.06
N THR A 28 -21.23 6.32 -0.09
CA THR A 28 -21.53 6.54 1.34
C THR A 28 -21.81 8.00 1.64
N GLU A 29 -21.04 8.91 1.03
CA GLU A 29 -21.23 10.36 1.21
C GLU A 29 -21.40 11.02 -0.16
N PRO A 30 -22.64 11.06 -0.71
CA PRO A 30 -22.91 11.75 -1.96
C PRO A 30 -22.46 13.21 -1.91
N GLY A 31 -21.77 13.65 -2.97
CA GLY A 31 -21.18 15.00 -3.03
C GLY A 31 -19.77 15.11 -2.43
N SER A 32 -19.24 14.03 -1.84
CA SER A 32 -17.83 13.96 -1.46
C SER A 32 -16.90 13.87 -2.67
N ARG A 33 -15.62 14.13 -2.46
CA ARG A 33 -14.54 13.97 -3.46
C ARG A 33 -13.51 13.00 -2.94
N VAL A 34 -12.95 12.18 -3.83
CA VAL A 34 -11.86 11.26 -3.49
C VAL A 34 -10.67 11.54 -4.39
N HIS A 35 -9.56 11.92 -3.76
CA HIS A 35 -8.29 12.22 -4.42
C HIS A 35 -7.33 11.05 -4.24
N ASP A 36 -6.77 10.58 -5.35
CA ASP A 36 -5.77 9.51 -5.36
C ASP A 36 -4.38 10.10 -5.13
N VAL A 37 -3.72 9.69 -4.04
CA VAL A 37 -2.42 10.24 -3.64
C VAL A 37 -1.36 9.15 -3.48
N GLN A 38 -1.61 7.94 -3.97
CA GLN A 38 -0.71 6.78 -3.81
C GLN A 38 0.69 7.02 -4.40
N SER A 39 0.77 7.79 -5.48
CA SER A 39 2.03 8.14 -6.15
C SER A 39 2.64 9.46 -5.66
N ASP A 40 1.98 10.20 -4.76
CA ASP A 40 2.45 11.49 -4.28
C ASP A 40 3.41 11.32 -3.08
N PRO A 41 4.70 11.69 -3.21
CA PRO A 41 5.69 11.54 -2.13
C PRO A 41 5.31 12.28 -0.83
N ARG A 42 4.47 13.32 -0.92
CA ARG A 42 3.98 14.08 0.24
C ARG A 42 3.03 13.27 1.13
N PHE A 43 2.44 12.19 0.60
CA PHE A 43 1.49 11.33 1.31
C PHE A 43 2.03 9.92 1.55
N GLN A 44 2.96 9.43 0.73
CA GLN A 44 3.57 8.11 0.90
C GLN A 44 4.22 7.90 2.27
N HIS A 45 4.99 8.87 2.76
CA HIS A 45 5.63 8.79 4.08
C HIS A 45 4.62 8.83 5.24
N ARG A 46 3.39 9.25 4.97
CA ARG A 46 2.27 9.25 5.93
C ARG A 46 1.43 7.99 5.85
N GLY A 47 1.68 7.07 4.90
CA GLY A 47 0.86 5.88 4.69
C GLY A 47 -0.59 6.25 4.42
N VAL A 48 -0.81 7.13 3.45
CA VAL A 48 -2.14 7.55 2.99
C VAL A 48 -2.22 7.32 1.49
N ASP A 49 -3.17 6.49 1.08
CA ASP A 49 -3.43 6.16 -0.32
C ASP A 49 -4.44 7.11 -0.97
N LEU A 50 -5.49 7.47 -0.23
CA LEU A 50 -6.56 8.34 -0.70
C LEU A 50 -6.82 9.48 0.30
N LEU A 51 -7.26 10.62 -0.22
CA LEU A 51 -7.89 11.67 0.58
C LEU A 51 -9.39 11.70 0.26
N TRP A 52 -10.21 11.58 1.28
CA TRP A 52 -11.66 11.68 1.18
C TRP A 52 -12.14 13.00 1.76
N GLU A 53 -12.54 13.89 0.87
CA GLU A 53 -13.09 15.19 1.22
C GLU A 53 -14.61 15.13 1.26
N LEU A 54 -15.18 15.35 2.44
CA LEU A 54 -16.61 15.33 2.68
C LEU A 54 -17.28 16.61 2.18
N PRO A 55 -18.61 16.60 1.95
CA PRO A 55 -19.35 17.82 1.58
C PRO A 55 -19.22 18.96 2.60
N THR A 56 -18.91 18.62 3.85
CA THR A 56 -18.65 19.57 4.95
C THR A 56 -17.30 20.28 4.82
N GLY A 57 -16.41 19.85 3.92
CA GLY A 57 -15.03 20.29 3.79
C GLY A 57 -14.04 19.55 4.70
N GLU A 58 -14.50 18.62 5.54
CA GLU A 58 -13.62 17.74 6.31
C GLU A 58 -12.85 16.80 5.36
N VAL A 59 -11.52 16.68 5.54
CA VAL A 59 -10.68 15.77 4.75
C VAL A 59 -10.16 14.65 5.64
N ARG A 60 -10.43 13.41 5.23
CA ARG A 60 -9.96 12.19 5.88
C ARG A 60 -8.91 11.48 5.03
N GLY A 61 -7.82 11.04 5.66
CA GLY A 61 -6.83 10.16 5.05
C GLY A 61 -7.29 8.70 5.09
N ILE A 62 -7.11 7.98 4.00
CA ILE A 62 -7.49 6.57 3.87
C ILE A 62 -6.27 5.76 3.45
N GLU A 63 -5.98 4.69 4.18
CA GLU A 63 -5.05 3.63 3.77
C GLU A 63 -5.88 2.45 3.23
N VAL A 64 -5.51 1.90 2.08
CA VAL A 64 -6.21 0.79 1.45
C VAL A 64 -5.34 -0.46 1.45
N LYS A 65 -5.88 -1.58 1.94
CA LYS A 65 -5.22 -2.88 1.89
C LYS A 65 -6.06 -3.87 1.10
N GLY A 66 -5.52 -4.33 -0.03
CA GLY A 66 -6.12 -5.39 -0.84
C GLY A 66 -5.60 -6.76 -0.45
N ASP A 67 -6.50 -7.69 -0.14
CA ASP A 67 -6.18 -9.07 0.22
C ASP A 67 -6.82 -10.06 -0.76
N ARG A 68 -5.99 -10.94 -1.31
CA ARG A 68 -6.38 -12.01 -2.25
C ARG A 68 -6.48 -13.37 -1.59
N ASN A 69 -5.99 -13.54 -0.36
CA ASN A 69 -6.01 -14.82 0.30
C ASN A 69 -7.37 -15.05 0.96
N ALA A 70 -8.24 -15.69 0.17
CA ALA A 70 -9.65 -15.95 0.46
C ALA A 70 -9.93 -16.77 1.73
N THR A 71 -8.95 -17.51 2.23
CA THR A 71 -9.26 -18.73 2.99
C THR A 71 -9.51 -18.52 4.47
N ARG A 72 -9.25 -17.34 5.08
CA ARG A 72 -9.25 -17.26 6.55
C ARG A 72 -9.89 -16.04 7.24
N ARG A 73 -10.55 -15.11 6.54
CA ARG A 73 -11.22 -13.91 7.14
C ARG A 73 -10.39 -13.32 8.29
N ARG A 74 -9.12 -13.06 8.03
CA ARG A 74 -8.14 -12.53 8.98
C ARG A 74 -7.49 -11.30 8.36
N TYR A 75 -7.27 -10.28 9.17
CA TYR A 75 -6.45 -9.16 8.79
C TYR A 75 -4.97 -9.54 8.90
N PHE A 76 -4.16 -8.92 8.05
CA PHE A 76 -2.72 -8.85 8.23
C PHE A 76 -2.34 -7.41 8.61
N PHE A 77 -2.10 -7.17 9.90
CA PHE A 77 -1.60 -5.89 10.37
C PHE A 77 -0.09 -5.85 10.24
N GLU A 78 0.40 -5.15 9.24
CA GLU A 78 1.82 -5.04 8.91
C GLU A 78 2.58 -4.26 9.98
N LEU A 79 3.45 -4.93 10.73
CA LEU A 79 4.27 -4.35 11.78
C LEU A 79 5.67 -3.98 11.29
N VAL A 80 6.16 -4.67 10.26
CA VAL A 80 7.45 -4.42 9.62
C VAL A 80 7.24 -4.47 8.11
N SER A 81 7.56 -3.38 7.40
CA SER A 81 7.40 -3.28 5.94
C SER A 81 8.61 -3.83 5.18
N ASN A 82 9.79 -3.85 5.80
CA ASN A 82 10.98 -4.47 5.26
C ASN A 82 11.86 -4.94 6.42
N LEU A 83 11.85 -6.25 6.65
CA LEU A 83 12.60 -6.90 7.73
C LEU A 83 14.11 -6.72 7.54
N GLU A 84 14.59 -6.75 6.29
CA GLU A 84 16.00 -6.61 5.96
C GLU A 84 16.54 -5.19 6.22
N LYS A 85 15.65 -4.19 6.26
CA LYS A 85 15.99 -2.78 6.51
C LYS A 85 15.46 -2.24 7.84
N ASP A 86 14.80 -3.10 8.63
CA ASP A 86 14.16 -2.73 9.90
C ASP A 86 13.23 -1.51 9.77
N THR A 87 12.42 -1.47 8.70
CA THR A 87 11.48 -0.36 8.49
C THR A 87 10.10 -0.70 9.08
N PRO A 88 9.47 0.24 9.81
CA PRO A 88 8.17 -0.01 10.41
C PRO A 88 7.10 -0.29 9.36
N GLY A 89 6.15 -1.15 9.69
CA GLY A 89 5.00 -1.45 8.84
C GLY A 89 3.98 -0.32 8.84
N CYS A 90 3.23 -0.20 7.74
CA CYS A 90 2.25 0.87 7.54
C CYS A 90 1.24 0.95 8.69
N PHE A 91 0.82 -0.18 9.26
CA PHE A 91 -0.15 -0.20 10.36
C PHE A 91 0.32 0.62 11.58
N LEU A 92 1.64 0.73 11.79
CA LEU A 92 2.22 1.43 12.93
C LEU A 92 2.35 2.95 12.70
N TYR A 93 2.75 3.38 11.51
CA TYR A 93 3.08 4.79 11.25
C TYR A 93 2.03 5.54 10.42
N SER A 94 1.10 4.83 9.76
CA SER A 94 0.11 5.47 8.91
C SER A 94 -0.69 6.52 9.71
N GLY A 95 -0.81 7.70 9.11
CA GLY A 95 -1.61 8.82 9.57
C GLY A 95 -3.00 8.87 8.93
N ALA A 96 -3.46 7.77 8.33
CA ALA A 96 -4.83 7.66 7.84
C ALA A 96 -5.83 7.61 9.01
N ASP A 97 -7.01 8.17 8.78
CA ASP A 97 -8.14 8.09 9.70
C ASP A 97 -8.81 6.71 9.61
N LEU A 98 -8.90 6.18 8.39
CA LEU A 98 -9.50 4.88 8.09
C LEU A 98 -8.49 3.95 7.42
N LEU A 99 -8.50 2.69 7.85
CA LEU A 99 -7.91 1.57 7.13
C LEU A 99 -9.05 0.82 6.42
N VAL A 100 -9.06 0.86 5.10
CA VAL A 100 -10.03 0.16 4.28
C VAL A 100 -9.42 -1.15 3.80
N TYR A 101 -9.86 -2.26 4.39
CA TYR A 101 -9.34 -3.60 4.11
C TYR A 101 -10.29 -4.35 3.18
N VAL A 102 -9.83 -4.69 1.98
CA VAL A 102 -10.65 -5.28 0.91
C VAL A 102 -10.29 -6.75 0.72
N PHE A 103 -11.20 -7.63 1.13
CA PHE A 103 -11.14 -9.07 0.90
C PHE A 103 -11.68 -9.39 -0.51
N LEU A 104 -10.80 -9.28 -1.51
CA LEU A 104 -11.17 -9.35 -2.92
C LEU A 104 -11.85 -10.67 -3.31
N SER A 105 -11.36 -11.80 -2.77
CA SER A 105 -11.91 -13.11 -3.11
C SER A 105 -13.25 -13.40 -2.42
N GLN A 106 -13.49 -12.80 -1.26
CA GLN A 106 -14.73 -12.94 -0.51
C GLN A 106 -15.78 -11.91 -0.95
N GLY A 107 -15.37 -10.87 -1.68
CA GLY A 107 -16.25 -9.79 -2.06
C GLY A 107 -16.72 -8.99 -0.84
N GLU A 108 -15.81 -8.67 0.08
CA GLU A 108 -16.13 -7.88 1.27
C GLU A 108 -15.09 -6.78 1.47
N LEU A 109 -15.53 -5.61 1.95
CA LEU A 109 -14.69 -4.49 2.34
C LEU A 109 -14.99 -4.16 3.81
N HIS A 110 -13.95 -4.04 4.61
CA HIS A 110 -14.04 -3.67 6.01
C HIS A 110 -13.47 -2.27 6.21
N VAL A 111 -14.22 -1.40 6.87
CA VAL A 111 -13.79 -0.03 7.20
C VAL A 111 -13.42 0.00 8.67
N LEU A 112 -12.15 0.31 8.93
CA LEU A 112 -11.56 0.26 10.25
C LEU A 112 -11.13 1.67 10.68
N PRO A 113 -11.62 2.21 11.81
CA PRO A 113 -11.07 3.45 12.37
C PRO A 113 -9.64 3.18 12.85
N LEU A 114 -8.64 3.61 12.08
CA LEU A 114 -7.27 3.11 12.20
C LEU A 114 -6.68 3.39 13.59
N LYS A 115 -6.89 4.60 14.13
CA LYS A 115 -6.44 4.94 15.48
C LYS A 115 -7.04 4.01 16.53
N ALA A 116 -8.36 3.79 16.50
CA ALA A 116 -9.03 2.95 17.49
C ALA A 116 -8.60 1.47 17.37
N VAL A 117 -8.42 0.98 16.14
CA VAL A 117 -7.88 -0.38 15.93
C VAL A 117 -6.47 -0.49 16.47
N ARG A 118 -5.61 0.51 16.25
CA ARG A 118 -4.23 0.53 16.76
C ARG A 118 -4.21 0.54 18.30
N ASP A 119 -5.00 1.40 18.92
CA ASP A 119 -5.12 1.52 20.38
C ASP A 119 -5.60 0.20 21.01
N TRP A 120 -6.53 -0.49 20.34
CA TRP A 120 -7.01 -1.81 20.77
C TRP A 120 -5.98 -2.93 20.54
N PHE A 121 -5.31 -2.93 19.39
CA PHE A 121 -4.44 -4.03 18.97
C PHE A 121 -3.08 -4.01 19.69
N LEU A 122 -2.42 -2.85 19.83
CA LEU A 122 -1.03 -2.79 20.30
C LEU A 122 -0.81 -3.43 21.68
N PRO A 123 -1.68 -3.23 22.69
CA PRO A 123 -1.55 -3.92 23.99
C PRO A 123 -1.66 -5.44 23.89
N ARG A 124 -2.35 -5.94 22.85
CA ARG A 124 -2.66 -7.36 22.61
C ARG A 124 -1.78 -7.99 21.54
N ALA A 125 -0.84 -7.23 20.95
CA ALA A 125 -0.12 -7.68 19.75
C ALA A 125 0.60 -9.03 19.93
N LYS A 126 1.04 -9.34 21.15
CA LYS A 126 1.71 -10.61 21.51
C LYS A 126 0.80 -11.83 21.49
N GLU A 127 -0.52 -11.63 21.53
CA GLU A 127 -1.53 -12.70 21.50
C GLU A 127 -1.72 -13.25 20.07
N TYR A 128 -1.31 -12.48 19.06
CA TYR A 128 -1.52 -12.84 17.66
C TYR A 128 -0.26 -13.41 17.02
N THR A 129 -0.44 -14.43 16.19
CA THR A 129 0.66 -15.05 15.46
C THR A 129 1.23 -14.08 14.42
N LEU A 130 2.55 -13.89 14.45
CA LEU A 130 3.26 -13.17 13.41
C LEU A 130 3.46 -14.07 12.19
N LYS A 131 3.25 -13.50 11.00
CA LYS A 131 3.55 -14.14 9.72
C LYS A 131 4.47 -13.26 8.90
N HIS A 132 5.32 -13.94 8.14
CA HIS A 132 6.16 -13.32 7.13
C HIS A 132 5.43 -13.39 5.80
N ALA A 133 5.40 -12.28 5.07
CA ALA A 133 5.01 -12.26 3.67
C ALA A 133 6.22 -11.80 2.84
N PHE A 134 6.40 -12.41 1.68
CA PHE A 134 7.51 -12.09 0.79
C PHE A 134 6.97 -11.27 -0.37
N THR A 135 7.49 -10.06 -0.52
CA THR A 135 7.18 -9.20 -1.65
C THR A 135 8.35 -9.21 -2.61
N GLN A 136 8.06 -9.48 -3.88
CA GLN A 136 9.03 -9.39 -4.96
C GLN A 136 8.60 -8.26 -5.90
N THR A 137 9.44 -7.24 -6.02
CA THR A 137 9.26 -6.11 -6.94
C THR A 137 10.47 -6.06 -7.86
N GLY A 138 10.29 -6.57 -9.09
CA GLY A 138 11.39 -6.73 -10.04
C GLY A 138 12.45 -7.70 -9.51
N ALA A 139 13.71 -7.24 -9.44
CA ALA A 139 14.83 -8.01 -8.89
C ALA A 139 14.93 -7.95 -7.36
N ILE A 140 14.18 -7.05 -6.71
CA ILE A 140 14.25 -6.84 -5.27
C ILE A 140 13.22 -7.73 -4.58
N ARG A 141 13.67 -8.51 -3.61
CA ARG A 141 12.81 -9.26 -2.69
C ARG A 141 13.02 -8.72 -1.29
N TYR A 142 11.93 -8.51 -0.57
CA TYR A 142 11.95 -8.14 0.84
C TYR A 142 10.87 -8.88 1.61
N THR A 143 11.06 -8.96 2.91
CA THR A 143 10.18 -9.67 3.82
C THR A 143 9.39 -8.65 4.63
N THR A 144 8.06 -8.75 4.60
CA THR A 144 7.19 -8.00 5.52
C THR A 144 6.79 -8.92 6.66
N VAL A 145 6.58 -8.34 7.85
CA VAL A 145 6.12 -9.07 9.03
C VAL A 145 4.86 -8.41 9.53
N GLY A 146 3.83 -9.21 9.80
CA GLY A 146 2.57 -8.71 10.31
C GLY A 146 1.87 -9.71 11.21
N ALA A 147 1.01 -9.17 12.07
CA ALA A 147 0.16 -9.98 12.91
C ALA A 147 -1.07 -10.46 12.14
N VAL A 148 -1.40 -11.74 12.29
CA VAL A 148 -2.60 -12.32 11.72
C VAL A 148 -3.72 -12.26 12.74
N VAL A 149 -4.66 -11.35 12.52
CA VAL A 149 -5.73 -11.03 13.48
C VAL A 149 -7.08 -11.51 12.95
N PRO A 150 -7.84 -12.35 13.67
CA PRO A 150 -9.19 -12.72 13.27
C PRO A 150 -10.08 -11.49 13.09
N THR A 151 -10.88 -11.47 12.01
CA THR A 151 -11.81 -10.36 11.77
C THR A 151 -12.83 -10.21 12.90
N ARG A 152 -13.25 -11.33 13.50
CA ARG A 152 -14.16 -11.38 14.63
C ARG A 152 -13.65 -10.55 15.81
N ASP A 153 -12.41 -10.79 16.24
CA ASP A 153 -11.83 -10.14 17.41
C ASP A 153 -11.82 -8.61 17.26
N VAL A 154 -11.47 -8.11 16.07
CA VAL A 154 -11.48 -6.66 15.79
C VAL A 154 -12.90 -6.10 15.77
N VAL A 155 -13.85 -6.80 15.16
CA VAL A 155 -15.24 -6.34 15.05
C VAL A 155 -15.92 -6.31 16.43
N GLU A 156 -15.65 -7.28 17.28
CA GLU A 156 -16.17 -7.34 18.65
C GLU A 156 -15.44 -6.35 19.57
N GLY A 157 -14.12 -6.17 19.37
CA GLY A 157 -13.27 -5.39 20.25
C GLY A 157 -13.12 -3.90 19.92
N VAL A 158 -13.44 -3.50 18.69
CA VAL A 158 -13.26 -2.11 18.22
C VAL A 158 -14.60 -1.52 17.78
N PRO A 159 -15.03 -0.39 18.36
CA PRO A 159 -16.27 0.25 17.96
C PRO A 159 -16.18 0.80 16.53
N ARG A 160 -17.33 0.88 15.85
CA ARG A 160 -17.49 1.51 14.52
C ARG A 160 -16.75 0.82 13.37
N VAL A 161 -16.37 -0.44 13.53
CA VAL A 161 -15.94 -1.27 12.40
C VAL A 161 -17.14 -1.57 11.51
N LEU A 162 -17.03 -1.29 10.21
CA LEU A 162 -18.06 -1.61 9.23
C LEU A 162 -17.63 -2.80 8.37
N LYS A 163 -18.57 -3.68 8.05
CA LYS A 163 -18.40 -4.76 7.07
C LYS A 163 -19.39 -4.57 5.93
N ILE A 164 -18.89 -4.35 4.73
CA ILE A 164 -19.69 -4.04 3.55
C ILE A 164 -19.47 -5.14 2.50
N PRO A 165 -20.52 -5.83 2.04
CA PRO A 165 -20.41 -6.72 0.90
C PRO A 165 -20.16 -5.90 -0.38
N LEU A 166 -19.20 -6.34 -1.19
CA LEU A 166 -18.91 -5.75 -2.48
C LEU A 166 -19.97 -6.18 -3.50
N LYS A 167 -20.46 -5.22 -4.27
CA LYS A 167 -21.31 -5.51 -5.43
C LYS A 167 -20.49 -6.34 -6.42
N ARG A 168 -21.02 -7.49 -6.83
CA ARG A 168 -20.41 -8.28 -7.92
C ARG A 168 -20.42 -7.40 -9.16
N SER A 169 -19.26 -7.06 -9.68
CA SER A 169 -19.15 -6.44 -10.99
C SER A 169 -19.71 -7.43 -12.01
N THR A 170 -20.83 -7.10 -12.66
CA THR A 170 -21.22 -7.79 -13.89
C THR A 170 -20.03 -7.70 -14.85
N PRO A 171 -19.55 -8.79 -15.45
CA PRO A 171 -18.47 -8.71 -16.42
C PRO A 171 -18.88 -7.69 -17.49
N LEU A 172 -18.04 -6.68 -17.73
CA LEU A 172 -18.19 -5.80 -18.87
C LEU A 172 -18.21 -6.71 -20.10
N ALA A 173 -19.35 -6.78 -20.80
CA ALA A 173 -19.44 -7.49 -22.06
C ALA A 173 -18.29 -6.99 -22.93
N THR A 174 -17.43 -7.91 -23.35
CA THR A 174 -16.38 -7.66 -24.31
C THR A 174 -17.06 -7.02 -25.52
N GLN A 175 -16.85 -5.72 -25.74
CA GLN A 175 -17.14 -5.14 -27.05
C GLN A 175 -16.23 -5.87 -28.02
N GLU A 176 -16.82 -6.79 -28.79
CA GLU A 176 -16.21 -7.30 -30.00
C GLU A 176 -15.88 -6.08 -30.87
N VAL A 177 -14.58 -5.83 -31.01
CA VAL A 177 -14.07 -4.93 -32.03
C VAL A 177 -14.44 -5.58 -33.36
N VAL A 178 -15.52 -5.10 -33.97
CA VAL A 178 -15.84 -5.40 -35.37
C VAL A 178 -14.72 -4.78 -36.18
N ALA A 179 -13.79 -5.64 -36.64
CA ALA A 179 -12.75 -5.26 -37.57
C ALA A 179 -13.38 -4.79 -38.89
N PRO A 180 -12.95 -3.66 -39.46
CA PRO A 180 -13.38 -3.28 -40.80
C PRO A 180 -12.76 -4.24 -41.82
N GLU A 181 -13.60 -4.76 -42.72
CA GLU A 181 -13.16 -5.56 -43.87
C GLU A 181 -12.21 -4.75 -44.75
N VAL A 182 -10.99 -5.26 -44.94
CA VAL A 182 -10.01 -4.73 -45.88
C VAL A 182 -10.24 -5.41 -47.23
N GLY A 183 -10.86 -4.67 -48.15
CA GLY A 183 -10.93 -5.01 -49.56
C GLY A 183 -9.55 -4.95 -50.23
N VAL A 184 -9.24 -5.99 -50.98
CA VAL A 184 -7.99 -6.29 -51.68
C VAL A 184 -7.83 -5.44 -52.94
N ALA A 185 -6.64 -4.84 -53.15
CA ALA A 185 -5.92 -4.81 -54.43
C ALA A 185 -4.57 -4.06 -54.34
N SER A 186 -3.48 -4.73 -54.72
CA SER A 186 -2.18 -4.16 -55.16
C SER A 186 -2.10 -4.29 -56.70
N PRO A 187 -1.00 -3.94 -57.41
CA PRO A 187 0.17 -3.07 -57.12
C PRO A 187 0.45 -2.04 -58.27
N GLU A 188 1.31 -1.04 -58.04
CA GLU A 188 2.33 -0.59 -59.03
C GLU A 188 3.27 0.47 -58.44
N SER A 189 4.54 0.40 -58.84
CA SER A 189 5.67 1.32 -58.53
C SER A 189 6.26 1.81 -59.87
N PRO A 190 7.29 2.69 -59.91
CA PRO A 190 7.45 4.08 -59.45
C PRO A 190 7.86 4.99 -60.68
N PRO A 191 8.44 6.23 -60.58
CA PRO A 191 9.83 6.46 -60.13
C PRO A 191 10.19 7.81 -59.46
N ALA A 192 11.35 7.77 -58.78
CA ALA A 192 12.42 8.76 -58.53
C ALA A 192 12.19 10.29 -58.66
N VAL A 193 12.66 11.04 -57.63
CA VAL A 193 13.32 12.35 -57.79
C VAL A 193 14.48 12.49 -56.77
N MET A 194 15.65 12.87 -57.28
CA MET A 194 16.86 13.26 -56.57
C MET A 194 16.74 14.66 -55.97
N THR A 195 17.37 14.95 -54.83
CA THR A 195 18.22 16.15 -54.68
C THR A 195 19.11 16.11 -53.43
N GLN A 196 20.19 16.89 -53.53
CA GLN A 196 21.47 16.81 -52.82
C GLN A 196 21.57 17.75 -51.60
N GLY A 197 22.65 17.57 -50.83
CA GLY A 197 23.27 18.57 -49.94
C GLY A 197 23.22 18.13 -48.48
N GLY A 198 24.32 17.80 -47.79
CA GLY A 198 25.67 18.35 -47.85
C GLY A 198 25.90 19.14 -46.55
N GLY A 199 26.75 18.64 -45.65
CA GLY A 199 27.09 19.34 -44.41
C GLY A 199 27.65 18.44 -43.32
N GLU A 200 28.93 18.08 -43.45
CA GLU A 200 29.77 17.63 -42.34
C GLU A 200 29.93 18.74 -41.29
N VAL A 201 29.81 18.41 -40.01
CA VAL A 201 30.74 18.91 -38.97
C VAL A 201 30.73 17.96 -37.76
N SER A 202 31.91 17.41 -37.50
CA SER A 202 32.33 16.77 -36.26
C SER A 202 32.34 17.75 -35.09
N ALA A 203 31.95 17.30 -33.89
CA ALA A 203 32.61 17.69 -32.65
C ALA A 203 32.15 16.83 -31.46
N GLU A 204 33.12 16.09 -30.93
CA GLU A 204 33.46 15.89 -29.53
C GLU A 204 32.47 15.38 -28.47
N GLN A 205 33.00 14.37 -27.80
CA GLN A 205 32.60 13.73 -26.57
C GLN A 205 32.58 14.71 -25.38
N ALA A 206 31.57 14.61 -24.52
CA ALA A 206 31.69 15.02 -23.14
C ALA A 206 30.84 14.11 -22.25
N THR A 207 31.52 13.31 -21.44
CA THR A 207 30.96 12.55 -20.31
C THR A 207 30.72 13.50 -19.12
N PRO A 208 29.60 13.40 -18.40
CA PRO A 208 29.50 14.00 -17.08
C PRO A 208 29.78 12.97 -15.97
N ARG A 209 30.82 13.31 -15.19
CA ARG A 209 31.21 12.74 -13.89
C ARG A 209 30.06 12.80 -12.87
N ALA A 210 29.97 11.76 -12.04
CA ALA A 210 29.16 11.71 -10.83
C ALA A 210 29.76 12.57 -9.70
N PRO A 211 28.96 13.15 -8.79
CA PRO A 211 29.47 13.81 -7.60
C PRO A 211 29.65 12.86 -6.41
N GLU A 212 30.80 13.00 -5.77
CA GLU A 212 31.26 12.38 -4.53
C GLU A 212 30.38 12.74 -3.31
N VAL A 213 30.21 11.75 -2.43
CA VAL A 213 29.50 11.83 -1.15
C VAL A 213 30.49 12.20 -0.05
N ALA A 214 30.33 13.38 0.55
CA ALA A 214 31.06 13.77 1.75
C ALA A 214 30.33 13.28 3.02
N SER A 215 30.92 12.26 3.68
CA SER A 215 30.48 11.76 4.98
C SER A 215 31.15 12.53 6.13
N SER A 216 30.36 13.11 7.04
CA SER A 216 30.85 13.62 8.33
C SER A 216 30.40 12.72 9.50
N PRO A 217 31.26 12.47 10.51
CA PRO A 217 31.02 11.45 11.54
C PRO A 217 30.21 11.99 12.75
N LYS A 218 29.29 11.15 13.25
CA LYS A 218 28.49 11.37 14.47
C LYS A 218 29.35 11.14 15.74
N LYS A 219 29.51 12.18 16.58
CA LYS A 219 29.98 12.07 17.97
C LYS A 219 28.86 11.48 18.86
N LYS A 220 29.10 10.30 19.44
CA LYS A 220 28.25 9.71 20.49
C LYS A 220 28.65 10.26 21.86
N ALA A 221 27.78 11.03 22.50
CA ALA A 221 27.89 11.38 23.92
C ALA A 221 27.14 10.33 24.76
N ARG A 222 27.88 9.62 25.60
CA ARG A 222 27.43 8.53 26.48
C ARG A 222 27.01 9.13 27.83
N ARG A 223 25.71 9.27 28.07
CA ARG A 223 25.15 9.76 29.35
C ARG A 223 24.98 8.59 30.32
N LYS A 224 25.68 8.66 31.46
CA LYS A 224 25.57 7.72 32.60
C LYS A 224 24.21 7.90 33.30
N GLN A 225 23.55 6.78 33.61
CA GLN A 225 22.45 6.74 34.61
C GLN A 225 23.03 6.40 35.98
N PRO A 226 22.56 7.00 37.09
CA PRO A 226 22.85 6.54 38.43
C PRO A 226 21.86 5.44 38.87
N ALA A 227 22.38 4.54 39.71
CA ALA A 227 21.72 3.38 40.28
C ALA A 227 20.54 3.75 41.20
N ARG A 228 19.43 3.00 41.08
CA ARG A 228 18.36 2.96 42.08
C ARG A 228 18.78 2.03 43.22
N GLN A 229 18.84 2.57 44.43
CA GLN A 229 18.84 1.79 45.67
C GLN A 229 17.45 1.17 45.87
N ALA A 230 17.45 -0.15 46.10
CA ALA A 230 16.33 -0.87 46.66
C ALA A 230 16.38 -0.71 48.19
N GLN A 231 15.24 -0.42 48.81
CA GLN A 231 15.03 -0.67 50.23
C GLN A 231 13.81 -1.56 50.42
N SER A 232 14.07 -2.56 51.24
CA SER A 232 13.32 -3.74 51.63
C SER A 232 12.14 -3.42 52.56
N THR A 233 11.02 -4.06 52.25
CA THR A 233 10.17 -4.85 53.14
C THR A 233 10.13 -4.47 54.63
N GLY A 234 9.02 -3.87 55.04
CA GLY A 234 8.54 -3.86 56.43
C GLY A 234 7.13 -4.43 56.47
N SER A 235 7.02 -5.68 56.90
CA SER A 235 5.80 -6.33 57.38
C SER A 235 5.22 -5.56 58.56
N ASN A 236 3.90 -5.37 58.61
CA ASN A 236 3.23 -5.32 59.91
C ASN A 236 1.85 -5.98 59.85
N THR A 237 1.73 -6.99 60.70
CA THR A 237 0.59 -7.80 61.08
C THR A 237 -0.30 -7.03 62.07
N ALA A 238 -1.60 -7.37 62.12
CA ALA A 238 -2.57 -7.33 63.25
C ALA A 238 -2.45 -6.20 64.30
N GLU A 239 -3.52 -5.52 64.73
CA GLU A 239 -4.87 -5.94 65.11
C GLU A 239 -5.77 -4.69 65.18
#